data_AF-A0A4Q4PWP1-F1
#
_entry.id   AF-A0A4Q4PWP1-F1
#
_cell.length_a   1.000
_cell.length_b   1.000
_cell.length_c   1.000
_cell.angle_alpha   90.00
_cell.angle_beta   90.00
_cell.angle_gamma   90.00
#
_symmetry.space_group_name_H-M   'P 1'
#
loop_
_entity.id
_entity.type
_entity.pdbx_description
1 polymer ?
#
loop_
_entity_poly.entity_id
_entity_poly.type
_entity_poly.pdbx_seq_one_letter_code
_entity_poly.pdbx_strand_id
1 'polypeptide(L)'
;MSRLHGSAYDDLFCPGALALPATHRTTRGQAIAAEWRALIASKECSMARWDEDSRGTIGELMPVEFAQHATRATDYLLLVAIYRVAFSKPSTKVSSGCIAAARISLREHTQCIALLASYNNDPAPFELWVNGGLILFPFLPFNIIFCSVIETANLADLESLKTYVDALASLAEKPEYTSCTKQLEIFRALHKLALVHSEIRAQMQLSSSSSGPLSSSAKDAELEGLPNTLGGLPSWHDRDEMWNGSINITNEPSILASQPWANFGGMDLDPLGTQLGYWIQESSQDFDNFDET
;
A
#
# COMPACT_ATOMS: atom_id res chain seq x y z
N MET A 1 -15.44 -13.91 14.98
CA MET A 1 -14.83 -13.16 13.85
C MET A 1 -15.89 -12.66 12.88
N SER A 2 -16.76 -13.52 12.36
CA SER A 2 -17.86 -13.15 11.43
C SER A 2 -18.72 -11.95 11.87
N ARG A 3 -19.11 -11.88 13.15
CA ARG A 3 -19.90 -10.75 13.67
C ARG A 3 -19.19 -9.39 13.55
N LEU A 4 -17.90 -9.32 13.84
CA LEU A 4 -17.14 -8.06 13.77
C LEU A 4 -16.86 -7.65 12.33
N HIS A 5 -16.58 -8.61 11.43
CA HIS A 5 -16.48 -8.32 10.00
C HIS A 5 -17.81 -7.81 9.44
N GLY A 6 -18.93 -8.43 9.81
CA GLY A 6 -20.27 -7.97 9.42
C GLY A 6 -20.57 -6.56 9.92
N SER A 7 -20.33 -6.29 11.22
CA SER A 7 -20.51 -4.94 11.76
C SER A 7 -19.60 -3.90 11.10
N ALA A 8 -18.33 -4.24 10.81
CA ALA A 8 -17.46 -3.34 10.07
C ALA A 8 -18.04 -3.02 8.69
N TYR A 9 -18.53 -4.02 7.96
CA TYR A 9 -19.17 -3.81 6.67
C TYR A 9 -20.44 -2.96 6.79
N ASP A 10 -21.40 -3.39 7.60
CA ASP A 10 -22.72 -2.75 7.74
C ASP A 10 -22.61 -1.30 8.21
N ASP A 11 -21.66 -1.01 9.09
CA ASP A 11 -21.57 0.29 9.75
C ASP A 11 -20.56 1.25 9.12
N LEU A 12 -19.61 0.77 8.31
CA LEU A 12 -18.54 1.59 7.73
C LEU A 12 -18.41 1.47 6.22
N PHE A 13 -18.57 0.28 5.64
CA PHE A 13 -18.23 0.04 4.23
C PHE A 13 -19.43 -0.12 3.30
N CYS A 14 -20.62 -0.41 3.82
CA CYS A 14 -21.81 -0.54 2.98
C CYS A 14 -22.21 0.83 2.38
N PRO A 15 -22.88 0.87 1.21
CA PRO A 15 -23.25 2.13 0.57
C PRO A 15 -24.08 3.04 1.48
N GLY A 16 -24.98 2.47 2.28
CA GLY A 16 -25.78 3.22 3.25
C GLY A 16 -24.92 3.86 4.34
N ALA A 17 -23.92 3.16 4.86
CA ALA A 17 -22.99 3.68 5.86
C ALA A 17 -22.10 4.80 5.32
N LEU A 18 -21.63 4.68 4.07
CA LEU A 18 -20.82 5.70 3.41
C LEU A 18 -21.59 7.01 3.17
N ALA A 19 -22.90 6.91 2.95
CA ALA A 19 -23.79 8.08 2.81
C ALA A 19 -24.05 8.80 4.14
N LEU A 20 -23.70 8.21 5.30
CA LEU A 20 -23.89 8.85 6.60
C LEU A 20 -22.84 9.95 6.86
N PRO A 21 -23.18 10.95 7.69
CA PRO A 21 -22.26 12.01 8.05
C PRO A 21 -20.93 11.50 8.63
N ALA A 22 -19.84 12.23 8.34
CA ALA A 22 -18.49 11.87 8.80
C ALA A 22 -18.39 11.69 10.32
N THR A 23 -19.16 12.44 11.10
CA THR A 23 -19.23 12.31 12.57
C THR A 23 -19.76 10.94 13.01
N HIS A 24 -20.81 10.43 12.35
CA HIS A 24 -21.36 9.11 12.62
C HIS A 24 -20.34 8.01 12.30
N ARG A 25 -19.70 8.09 11.13
CA ARG A 25 -18.64 7.17 10.71
C ARG A 25 -17.43 7.20 11.66
N THR A 26 -17.06 8.39 12.16
CA THR A 26 -15.98 8.55 13.13
C THR A 26 -16.30 7.84 14.45
N THR A 27 -17.44 8.14 15.05
CA THR A 27 -17.84 7.54 16.34
C THR A 27 -17.96 6.02 16.22
N ARG A 28 -18.60 5.54 15.15
CA ARG A 28 -18.80 4.10 14.96
C ARG A 28 -17.48 3.39 14.66
N GLY A 29 -16.64 3.99 13.83
CA GLY A 29 -15.33 3.45 13.50
C GLY A 29 -14.35 3.43 14.68
N GLN A 30 -14.42 4.40 15.61
CA GLN A 30 -13.69 4.36 16.88
C GLN A 30 -14.06 3.13 17.71
N ALA A 31 -15.36 2.86 17.86
CA ALA A 31 -15.85 1.71 18.62
C ALA A 31 -15.41 0.38 17.98
N ILE A 32 -15.62 0.24 16.66
CA ILE A 32 -15.23 -0.96 15.92
C ILE A 32 -13.72 -1.17 15.96
N ALA A 33 -12.91 -0.11 15.81
CA ALA A 33 -11.46 -0.21 15.93
C ALA A 33 -11.02 -0.64 17.34
N ALA A 34 -11.70 -0.20 18.40
CA ALA A 34 -11.40 -0.61 19.77
C ALA A 34 -11.68 -2.10 19.99
N GLU A 35 -12.85 -2.57 19.55
CA GLU A 35 -13.21 -4.00 19.59
C GLU A 35 -12.24 -4.85 18.75
N TRP A 36 -11.84 -4.36 17.57
CA TRP A 36 -10.90 -5.05 16.70
C TRP A 36 -9.52 -5.20 17.34
N ARG A 37 -8.98 -4.14 17.96
CA ARG A 37 -7.70 -4.22 18.68
C ARG A 37 -7.77 -5.19 19.87
N ALA A 38 -8.87 -5.20 20.61
CA ALA A 38 -9.06 -6.15 21.70
C ALA A 38 -9.09 -7.61 21.19
N LEU A 39 -9.71 -7.84 20.04
CA LEU A 39 -9.68 -9.14 19.37
C LEU A 39 -8.25 -9.54 18.97
N ILE A 40 -7.48 -8.63 18.35
CA ILE A 40 -6.07 -8.89 17.99
C ILE A 40 -5.26 -9.30 19.22
N ALA A 41 -5.34 -8.54 20.31
CA ALA A 41 -4.62 -8.87 21.55
C ALA A 41 -5.02 -10.24 22.14
N SER A 42 -6.32 -10.59 22.05
CA SER A 42 -6.81 -11.92 22.47
C SER A 42 -6.27 -13.06 21.60
N LYS A 43 -6.17 -12.83 20.27
CA LYS A 43 -5.57 -13.79 19.33
C LYS A 43 -4.08 -13.97 19.59
N GLU A 44 -3.33 -12.89 19.82
CA GLU A 44 -1.89 -12.94 20.11
C GLU A 44 -1.60 -13.79 21.35
N CYS A 45 -2.38 -13.62 22.42
CA CYS A 45 -2.29 -14.47 23.62
C CYS A 45 -2.56 -15.95 23.31
N SER A 46 -3.46 -16.23 22.37
CA SER A 46 -3.77 -17.61 21.97
C SER A 46 -2.71 -18.21 21.05
N MET A 47 -2.18 -17.44 20.11
CA MET A 47 -1.09 -17.85 19.20
C MET A 47 0.20 -18.17 19.95
N ALA A 48 0.54 -17.39 21.00
CA ALA A 48 1.69 -17.68 21.85
C ALA A 48 1.60 -19.04 22.56
N ARG A 49 0.39 -19.57 22.78
CA ARG A 49 0.17 -20.90 23.37
C ARG A 49 0.18 -22.02 22.34
N TRP A 50 -0.01 -21.70 21.05
CA TRP A 50 -0.06 -22.69 19.97
C TRP A 50 1.33 -23.15 19.53
N ASP A 51 2.35 -22.33 19.76
CA ASP A 51 3.76 -22.66 19.45
C ASP A 51 4.27 -23.90 20.21
N GLU A 52 3.65 -24.21 21.35
CA GLU A 52 4.09 -25.27 22.27
C GLU A 52 3.49 -26.67 21.95
N ASP A 53 2.35 -26.73 21.23
CA ASP A 53 1.53 -27.95 21.07
C ASP A 53 1.41 -28.43 19.60
N SER A 54 1.83 -27.61 18.64
CA SER A 54 1.52 -27.82 17.21
C SER A 54 2.55 -28.68 16.48
N ARG A 55 2.63 -29.97 16.84
CA ARG A 55 3.28 -31.03 16.02
C ARG A 55 2.26 -31.93 15.31
N GLY A 56 1.07 -31.42 14.99
CA GLY A 56 0.00 -32.14 14.29
C GLY A 56 -0.04 -31.87 12.77
N THR A 57 -0.99 -32.52 12.08
CA THR A 57 -1.15 -32.56 10.60
C THR A 57 -1.26 -31.20 9.90
N ILE A 58 -1.74 -30.14 10.57
CA ILE A 58 -1.83 -28.79 9.96
C ILE A 58 -0.45 -28.15 9.81
N GLY A 59 0.46 -28.37 10.76
CA GLY A 59 1.84 -27.89 10.67
C GLY A 59 2.65 -28.57 9.56
N GLU A 60 2.21 -29.75 9.10
CA GLU A 60 2.77 -30.44 7.94
C GLU A 60 2.30 -29.83 6.60
N LEU A 61 1.11 -29.22 6.56
CA LEU A 61 0.54 -28.62 5.36
C LEU A 61 0.96 -27.14 5.18
N MET A 62 1.01 -26.39 6.28
CA MET A 62 1.34 -24.97 6.31
C MET A 62 2.16 -24.67 7.57
N PRO A 63 3.35 -24.06 7.47
CA PRO A 63 4.12 -23.64 8.64
C PRO A 63 3.28 -22.77 9.56
N VAL A 64 3.24 -23.12 10.85
CA VAL A 64 2.47 -22.38 11.86
C VAL A 64 2.88 -20.91 11.88
N GLU A 65 4.17 -20.63 11.76
CA GLU A 65 4.72 -19.27 11.66
C GLU A 65 4.09 -18.47 10.51
N PHE A 66 3.91 -19.08 9.34
CA PHE A 66 3.27 -18.40 8.21
C PHE A 66 1.82 -18.04 8.54
N ALA A 67 1.05 -18.99 9.09
CA ALA A 67 -0.35 -18.74 9.45
C ALA A 67 -0.48 -17.61 10.49
N GLN A 68 0.46 -17.52 11.43
CA GLN A 68 0.52 -16.45 12.42
C GLN A 68 0.80 -15.08 11.76
N HIS A 69 1.83 -14.99 10.91
CA HIS A 69 2.15 -13.76 10.20
C HIS A 69 1.04 -13.34 9.24
N ALA A 70 0.44 -14.28 8.50
CA ALA A 70 -0.67 -14.00 7.60
C ALA A 70 -1.89 -13.47 8.36
N THR A 71 -2.21 -14.06 9.52
CA THR A 71 -3.30 -13.58 10.39
C THR A 71 -3.04 -12.16 10.87
N ARG A 72 -1.83 -11.86 11.37
CA ARG A 72 -1.47 -10.51 11.80
C ARG A 72 -1.54 -9.52 10.64
N ALA A 73 -0.99 -9.87 9.47
CA ALA A 73 -1.03 -9.03 8.28
C ALA A 73 -2.47 -8.61 7.92
N THR A 74 -3.40 -9.57 7.88
CA THR A 74 -4.82 -9.33 7.58
C THR A 74 -5.56 -8.58 8.69
N ASP A 75 -5.30 -8.90 9.96
CA ASP A 75 -5.95 -8.23 11.09
C ASP A 75 -5.59 -6.74 11.14
N TYR A 76 -4.31 -6.41 10.93
CA TYR A 76 -3.86 -5.03 10.87
C TYR A 76 -4.26 -4.32 9.57
N LEU A 77 -4.36 -5.03 8.44
CA LEU A 77 -4.93 -4.49 7.21
C LEU A 77 -6.37 -4.01 7.43
N LEU A 78 -7.21 -4.84 8.07
CA LEU A 78 -8.59 -4.43 8.34
C LEU A 78 -8.64 -3.24 9.31
N LEU A 79 -7.72 -3.19 10.27
CA LEU A 79 -7.60 -2.04 11.16
C LEU A 79 -7.22 -0.76 10.37
N VAL A 80 -6.31 -0.85 9.38
CA VAL A 80 -6.01 0.25 8.44
C VAL A 80 -7.26 0.70 7.69
N ALA A 81 -8.02 -0.24 7.14
CA ALA A 81 -9.26 0.08 6.40
C ALA A 81 -10.29 0.79 7.30
N ILE A 82 -10.48 0.31 8.53
CA ILE A 82 -11.36 0.95 9.52
C ILE A 82 -10.89 2.36 9.82
N TYR A 83 -9.59 2.56 10.09
CA TYR A 83 -9.08 3.90 10.36
C TYR A 83 -9.24 4.85 9.19
N ARG A 84 -9.02 4.36 7.97
CA ARG A 84 -9.22 5.17 6.77
C ARG A 84 -10.65 5.68 6.69
N VAL A 85 -11.64 4.80 6.76
CA VAL A 85 -13.04 5.21 6.62
C VAL A 85 -13.52 6.06 7.79
N ALA A 86 -13.09 5.73 9.01
CA ALA A 86 -13.54 6.41 10.21
C ALA A 86 -12.88 7.79 10.42
N PHE A 87 -11.66 7.99 9.94
CA PHE A 87 -10.87 9.19 10.23
C PHE A 87 -10.43 9.94 8.97
N SER A 88 -11.02 9.66 7.81
CA SER A 88 -10.98 10.52 6.61
C SER A 88 -11.64 11.87 6.94
N LYS A 89 -10.88 12.74 7.60
CA LYS A 89 -11.17 14.18 7.69
C LYS A 89 -10.88 14.81 6.32
N PRO A 90 -11.39 16.02 6.03
CA PRO A 90 -10.96 16.82 4.88
C PRO A 90 -9.49 17.26 4.94
N SER A 91 -8.75 16.82 5.97
CA SER A 91 -7.29 16.95 6.04
C SER A 91 -6.69 15.79 5.26
N THR A 92 -5.86 16.11 4.27
CA THR A 92 -5.08 15.15 3.48
C THR A 92 -4.21 14.20 4.33
N LYS A 93 -3.93 14.55 5.60
CA LYS A 93 -3.03 13.80 6.47
C LYS A 93 -3.65 12.51 7.02
N VAL A 94 -2.92 11.41 6.84
CA VAL A 94 -3.23 10.11 7.41
C VAL A 94 -3.08 10.14 8.94
N SER A 95 -4.04 9.56 9.67
CA SER A 95 -3.95 9.48 11.13
C SER A 95 -2.76 8.62 11.60
N SER A 96 -2.13 9.00 12.72
CA SER A 96 -1.00 8.26 13.29
C SER A 96 -1.34 6.80 13.62
N GLY A 97 -2.57 6.53 14.07
CA GLY A 97 -3.06 5.18 14.31
C GLY A 97 -3.15 4.33 13.04
N CYS A 98 -3.56 4.94 11.92
CA CYS A 98 -3.59 4.29 10.61
C CYS A 98 -2.18 3.97 10.12
N ILE A 99 -1.24 4.91 10.25
CA ILE A 99 0.17 4.70 9.87
C ILE A 99 0.78 3.58 10.71
N ALA A 100 0.55 3.58 12.04
CA ALA A 100 1.06 2.53 12.92
C ALA A 100 0.52 1.15 12.55
N ALA A 101 -0.78 1.01 12.26
CA ALA A 101 -1.35 -0.25 11.80
C ALA A 101 -0.81 -0.68 10.43
N ALA A 102 -0.61 0.27 9.51
CA ALA A 102 -0.05 0.01 8.19
C ALA A 102 1.38 -0.52 8.27
N ARG A 103 2.23 0.05 9.13
CA ARG A 103 3.59 -0.43 9.40
C ARG A 103 3.60 -1.89 9.86
N ILE A 104 2.71 -2.24 10.78
CA ILE A 104 2.62 -3.61 11.29
C ILE A 104 2.14 -4.53 10.16
N SER A 105 1.04 -4.19 9.48
CA SER A 105 0.52 -5.01 8.38
C SER A 105 1.56 -5.26 7.28
N LEU A 106 2.27 -4.20 6.83
CA LEU A 106 3.30 -4.33 5.80
C LEU A 106 4.48 -5.20 6.28
N ARG A 107 4.95 -4.99 7.52
CA ARG A 107 6.01 -5.83 8.11
C ARG A 107 5.62 -7.30 8.13
N GLU A 108 4.40 -7.62 8.55
CA GLU A 108 3.91 -8.99 8.64
C GLU A 108 3.75 -9.62 7.24
N HIS A 109 3.33 -8.85 6.23
CA HIS A 109 3.38 -9.29 4.83
C HIS A 109 4.81 -9.60 4.37
N THR A 110 5.79 -8.76 4.71
CA THR A 110 7.20 -9.03 4.40
C THR A 110 7.70 -10.34 5.05
N GLN A 111 7.30 -10.62 6.29
CA GLN A 111 7.65 -11.90 6.94
C GLN A 111 7.02 -13.11 6.24
N CYS A 112 5.76 -12.99 5.81
CA CYS A 112 5.12 -14.05 5.03
C CYS A 112 5.87 -14.30 3.70
N ILE A 113 6.28 -13.24 3.00
CA ILE A 113 7.06 -13.35 1.77
C ILE A 113 8.40 -14.04 2.04
N ALA A 114 9.10 -13.68 3.12
CA ALA A 114 10.36 -14.31 3.49
C ALA A 114 10.21 -15.82 3.77
N LEU A 115 9.12 -16.21 4.44
CA LEU A 115 8.80 -17.62 4.69
C LEU A 115 8.48 -18.37 3.39
N LEU A 116 7.74 -17.77 2.45
CA LEU A 116 7.51 -18.37 1.13
C LEU A 116 8.79 -18.50 0.30
N ALA A 117 9.68 -17.50 0.41
CA ALA A 117 10.97 -17.51 -0.26
C ALA A 117 11.92 -18.59 0.31
N SER A 118 11.80 -18.96 1.58
CA SER A 118 12.56 -20.07 2.17
C SER A 118 11.86 -21.44 2.08
N TYR A 119 10.56 -21.46 1.76
CA TYR A 119 9.80 -22.68 1.61
C TYR A 119 10.14 -23.43 0.31
N ASN A 120 10.45 -24.73 0.44
CA ASN A 120 10.92 -25.59 -0.65
C ASN A 120 10.01 -26.80 -0.93
N ASN A 121 8.89 -26.94 -0.21
CA ASN A 121 7.91 -28.00 -0.49
C ASN A 121 6.83 -27.48 -1.44
N ASP A 122 5.77 -28.28 -1.62
CA ASP A 122 4.62 -27.95 -2.47
C ASP A 122 4.02 -26.56 -2.16
N PRO A 123 4.02 -25.60 -3.11
CA PRO A 123 3.49 -24.26 -2.92
C PRO A 123 1.94 -24.21 -2.91
N ALA A 124 1.26 -25.28 -3.32
CA ALA A 124 -0.20 -25.31 -3.47
C ALA A 124 -0.98 -24.81 -2.23
N PRO A 125 -0.58 -25.11 -0.98
CA PRO A 125 -1.25 -24.61 0.21
C PRO A 125 -1.27 -23.07 0.35
N PHE A 126 -0.36 -22.37 -0.33
CA PHE A 126 -0.22 -20.91 -0.27
C PHE A 126 -0.88 -20.18 -1.44
N GLU A 127 -1.38 -20.90 -2.46
CA GLU A 127 -1.90 -20.28 -3.69
C GLU A 127 -2.97 -19.20 -3.42
N LEU A 128 -3.89 -19.44 -2.48
CA LEU A 128 -4.90 -18.46 -2.12
C LEU A 128 -4.28 -17.18 -1.55
N TRP A 129 -3.24 -17.31 -0.73
CA TRP A 129 -2.56 -16.18 -0.12
C TRP A 129 -1.65 -15.46 -1.12
N VAL A 130 -1.02 -16.18 -2.04
CA VAL A 130 -0.20 -15.58 -3.10
C VAL A 130 -1.07 -14.84 -4.11
N ASN A 131 -2.15 -15.46 -4.58
CA ASN A 131 -2.98 -14.90 -5.65
C ASN A 131 -3.96 -13.82 -5.16
N GLY A 132 -4.42 -13.87 -3.90
CA GLY A 132 -5.29 -12.83 -3.33
C GLY A 132 -4.60 -11.95 -2.29
N GLY A 133 -3.85 -12.58 -1.39
CA GLY A 133 -3.22 -11.95 -0.22
C GLY A 133 -1.94 -11.17 -0.50
N LEU A 134 -1.28 -11.32 -1.65
CA LEU A 134 -0.15 -10.48 -2.04
C LEU A 134 -0.55 -9.32 -2.95
N ILE A 135 -1.64 -9.43 -3.72
CA ILE A 135 -1.99 -8.41 -4.73
C ILE A 135 -2.78 -7.29 -4.10
N LEU A 136 -3.85 -7.64 -3.37
CA LEU A 136 -4.85 -6.67 -2.91
C LEU A 136 -4.56 -6.18 -1.49
N PHE A 137 -4.06 -7.06 -0.64
CA PHE A 137 -3.92 -6.80 0.78
C PHE A 137 -2.75 -5.87 1.14
N PRO A 138 -1.54 -6.01 0.59
CA PRO A 138 -0.43 -5.13 0.94
C PRO A 138 -0.48 -3.78 0.22
N PHE A 139 -1.30 -3.62 -0.83
CA PHE A 139 -1.40 -2.33 -1.54
C PHE A 139 -1.87 -1.20 -0.62
N LEU A 140 -2.90 -1.45 0.20
CA LEU A 140 -3.43 -0.46 1.13
C LEU A 140 -2.40 0.00 2.19
N PRO A 141 -1.76 -0.89 2.98
CA PRO A 141 -0.76 -0.49 3.97
C PRO A 141 0.48 0.10 3.32
N PHE A 142 0.92 -0.41 2.16
CA PHE A 142 2.02 0.19 1.41
C PHE A 142 1.69 1.63 0.98
N ASN A 143 0.50 1.87 0.43
CA ASN A 143 0.06 3.19 -0.01
C ASN A 143 -0.01 4.18 1.18
N ILE A 144 -0.50 3.74 2.34
CA ILE A 144 -0.51 4.57 3.55
C ILE A 144 0.90 4.99 3.97
N ILE A 145 1.86 4.06 3.97
CA ILE A 145 3.26 4.36 4.32
C ILE A 145 3.89 5.25 3.24
N PHE A 146 3.62 4.99 1.97
CA PHE A 146 4.03 5.84 0.84
C PHE A 146 3.56 7.29 1.03
N CYS A 147 2.27 7.52 1.27
CA CYS A 147 1.74 8.86 1.51
C CYS A 147 2.42 9.53 2.72
N SER A 148 2.62 8.79 3.81
CA SER A 148 3.37 9.28 4.98
C SER A 148 4.79 9.71 4.63
N VAL A 149 5.51 8.94 3.80
CA VAL A 149 6.86 9.30 3.34
C VAL A 149 6.84 10.57 2.48
N ILE A 150 5.89 10.71 1.56
CA ILE A 150 5.73 11.94 0.76
C ILE A 150 5.48 13.14 1.69
N GLU A 151 4.63 12.98 2.69
CA GLU A 151 4.30 14.07 3.62
C GLU A 151 5.45 14.45 4.55
N THR A 152 6.21 13.47 5.06
CA THR A 152 7.15 13.69 6.18
C THR A 152 8.62 13.41 5.86
N ALA A 153 8.94 12.83 4.71
CA ALA A 153 10.27 12.31 4.36
C ALA A 153 10.86 11.37 5.45
N ASN A 154 10.01 10.53 6.05
CA ASN A 154 10.45 9.59 7.09
C ASN A 154 11.31 8.48 6.47
N LEU A 155 12.60 8.45 6.82
CA LEU A 155 13.56 7.49 6.29
C LEU A 155 13.29 6.04 6.72
N ALA A 156 12.77 5.81 7.93
CA ALA A 156 12.45 4.45 8.40
C ALA A 156 11.24 3.87 7.65
N ASP A 157 10.28 4.71 7.30
CA ASP A 157 9.14 4.32 6.46
C ASP A 157 9.59 4.04 5.02
N LEU A 158 10.48 4.87 4.48
CA LEU A 158 11.07 4.66 3.16
C LEU A 158 11.85 3.34 3.09
N GLU A 159 12.66 3.05 4.12
CA GLU A 159 13.35 1.77 4.26
C GLU A 159 12.37 0.59 4.33
N SER A 160 11.27 0.74 5.07
CA SER A 160 10.22 -0.31 5.16
C SER A 160 9.59 -0.62 3.80
N LEU A 161 9.33 0.40 2.96
CA LEU A 161 8.85 0.21 1.59
C LEU A 161 9.88 -0.54 0.74
N LYS A 162 11.16 -0.19 0.88
CA LYS A 162 12.26 -0.88 0.19
C LYS A 162 12.35 -2.35 0.59
N THR A 163 12.34 -2.65 1.90
CA THR A 163 12.43 -4.02 2.40
C THR A 163 11.32 -4.90 1.84
N TYR A 164 10.09 -4.38 1.77
CA TYR A 164 8.98 -5.11 1.16
C TYR A 164 9.20 -5.37 -0.33
N VAL A 165 9.64 -4.36 -1.09
CA VAL A 165 9.94 -4.49 -2.53
C VAL A 165 11.04 -5.52 -2.78
N ASP A 166 12.11 -5.50 -1.99
CA ASP A 166 13.23 -6.44 -2.12
C ASP A 166 12.77 -7.87 -1.81
N ALA A 167 11.97 -8.06 -0.75
CA ALA A 167 11.42 -9.38 -0.41
C ALA A 167 10.53 -9.92 -1.54
N LEU A 168 9.64 -9.08 -2.09
CA LEU A 168 8.76 -9.46 -3.19
C LEU A 168 9.55 -9.77 -4.47
N ALA A 169 10.67 -9.07 -4.71
CA ALA A 169 11.57 -9.36 -5.81
C ALA A 169 12.18 -10.76 -5.71
N SER A 170 12.71 -11.11 -4.53
CA SER A 170 13.25 -12.45 -4.28
C SER A 170 12.19 -13.54 -4.43
N LEU A 171 10.94 -13.27 -4.06
CA LEU A 171 9.85 -14.23 -4.25
C LEU A 171 9.51 -14.42 -5.73
N ALA A 172 9.45 -13.34 -6.51
CA ALA A 172 9.10 -13.37 -7.93
C ALA A 172 10.16 -14.07 -8.81
N GLU A 173 11.38 -14.26 -8.32
CA GLU A 173 12.42 -15.05 -9.01
C GLU A 173 12.08 -16.55 -9.04
N LYS A 174 11.20 -17.03 -8.16
CA LYS A 174 10.76 -18.42 -8.13
C LYS A 174 9.69 -18.68 -9.21
N PRO A 175 9.80 -19.78 -9.98
CA PRO A 175 8.83 -20.14 -11.03
C PRO A 175 7.38 -20.22 -10.53
N GLU A 176 7.19 -20.68 -9.29
CA GLU A 176 5.90 -20.88 -8.63
C GLU A 176 5.18 -19.56 -8.34
N TYR A 177 5.91 -18.44 -8.29
CA TYR A 177 5.40 -17.13 -7.88
C TYR A 177 5.54 -16.05 -8.97
N THR A 178 5.64 -16.47 -10.23
CA THR A 178 5.71 -15.55 -11.38
C THR A 178 4.50 -14.60 -11.48
N SER A 179 3.35 -14.96 -10.89
CA SER A 179 2.18 -14.08 -10.73
C SER A 179 2.50 -12.79 -9.97
N CYS A 180 3.53 -12.79 -9.12
CA CYS A 180 3.98 -11.64 -8.34
C CYS A 180 4.67 -10.54 -9.16
N THR A 181 5.07 -10.84 -10.40
CA THR A 181 5.87 -9.92 -11.23
C THR A 181 5.16 -8.58 -11.48
N LYS A 182 3.86 -8.62 -11.82
CA LYS A 182 3.08 -7.39 -12.06
C LYS A 182 2.93 -6.52 -10.81
N GLN A 183 2.77 -7.15 -9.65
CA GLN A 183 2.68 -6.41 -8.39
C GLN A 183 4.01 -5.75 -8.03
N LEU A 184 5.11 -6.47 -8.24
CA LEU A 184 6.44 -5.99 -7.99
C LEU A 184 6.74 -4.72 -8.79
N GLU A 185 6.28 -4.64 -10.05
CA GLU A 185 6.41 -3.43 -10.88
C GLU A 185 5.70 -2.22 -10.25
N ILE A 186 4.47 -2.41 -9.76
CA ILE A 186 3.70 -1.34 -9.09
C ILE A 186 4.42 -0.86 -7.83
N PHE A 187 4.81 -1.77 -6.94
CA PHE A 187 5.46 -1.39 -5.68
C PHE A 187 6.85 -0.78 -5.90
N ARG A 188 7.62 -1.26 -6.90
CA ARG A 188 8.90 -0.65 -7.30
C ARG A 188 8.72 0.78 -7.79
N ALA A 189 7.71 1.02 -8.63
CA ALA A 189 7.42 2.36 -9.15
C ALA A 189 7.09 3.34 -8.01
N LEU A 190 6.22 2.93 -7.08
CA LEU A 190 5.84 3.74 -5.92
C LEU A 190 7.01 4.00 -4.97
N HIS A 191 7.82 2.98 -4.66
CA HIS A 191 9.02 3.16 -3.84
C HIS A 191 10.02 4.12 -4.49
N LYS A 192 10.27 3.97 -5.81
CA LYS A 192 11.16 4.87 -6.55
C LYS A 192 10.66 6.32 -6.51
N LEU A 193 9.36 6.53 -6.65
CA LEU A 193 8.75 7.84 -6.55
C LEU A 193 8.98 8.45 -5.15
N ALA A 194 8.76 7.67 -4.08
CA ALA A 194 9.01 8.13 -2.71
C ALA A 194 10.48 8.47 -2.43
N LEU A 195 11.41 7.69 -3.00
CA LEU A 195 12.85 7.94 -2.90
C LEU A 195 13.22 9.28 -3.55
N VAL A 196 12.85 9.47 -4.82
CA VAL A 196 13.15 10.70 -5.58
C VAL A 196 12.53 11.92 -4.89
N HIS A 197 11.28 11.81 -4.42
CA HIS A 197 10.64 12.89 -3.68
C HIS A 197 11.42 13.27 -2.41
N SER A 198 11.89 12.28 -1.66
CA SER A 198 12.66 12.50 -0.43
C SER A 198 14.01 13.16 -0.71
N GLU A 199 14.68 12.78 -1.80
CA GLU A 199 15.93 13.40 -2.27
C GLU A 199 15.74 14.86 -2.67
N ILE A 200 14.72 15.16 -3.49
CA ILE A 200 14.39 16.53 -3.90
C ILE A 200 14.11 17.40 -2.68
N ARG A 201 13.32 16.89 -1.73
CA ARG A 201 13.00 17.61 -0.50
C ARG A 201 14.24 17.88 0.35
N ALA A 202 15.16 16.92 0.46
CA ALA A 202 16.42 17.09 1.20
C ALA A 202 17.30 18.19 0.56
N GLN A 203 17.36 18.25 -0.77
CA GLN A 203 18.08 19.29 -1.50
C GLN A 203 17.47 20.69 -1.28
N MET A 204 16.13 20.79 -1.29
CA MET A 204 15.42 22.05 -1.03
C MET A 204 15.65 22.56 0.40
N GLN A 205 15.76 21.67 1.40
CA GLN A 205 16.07 22.11 2.76
C GLN A 205 17.50 22.64 2.86
N LEU A 206 18.48 21.98 2.22
CA LEU A 206 19.88 22.44 2.20
C LEU A 206 20.02 23.85 1.59
N SER A 207 19.33 24.12 0.48
CA SER A 207 19.39 25.43 -0.20
C SER A 207 18.68 26.55 0.58
N SER A 208 17.65 26.23 1.37
CA SER A 208 16.97 27.21 2.23
C SER A 208 17.83 27.66 3.43
N SER A 209 18.65 26.77 3.98
CA SER A 209 19.54 27.06 5.12
C SER A 209 20.83 27.82 4.78
N SER A 210 21.16 28.02 3.50
CA SER A 210 22.34 28.81 3.08
C SER A 210 22.05 30.30 2.86
N SER A 211 20.85 30.78 3.16
CA SER A 211 20.47 32.20 3.03
C SER A 211 20.59 32.96 4.37
N GLY A 212 21.83 33.15 4.83
CA GLY A 212 22.15 34.17 5.85
C GLY A 212 22.02 35.60 5.30
N PRO A 213 21.83 36.63 6.15
CA PRO A 213 21.43 37.95 5.70
C PRO A 213 22.51 38.65 4.86
N LEU A 214 22.06 39.30 3.79
CA LEU A 214 22.85 40.07 2.83
C LEU A 214 23.82 41.05 3.51
N SER A 215 25.10 41.02 3.11
CA SER A 215 25.91 42.24 3.02
C SER A 215 26.24 42.51 1.56
N SER A 216 25.76 43.65 1.10
CA SER A 216 26.05 44.28 -0.19
C SER A 216 27.55 44.46 -0.46
N SER A 217 28.02 44.05 -1.64
CA SER A 217 28.89 44.90 -2.48
C SER A 217 29.17 44.20 -3.81
N ALA A 218 28.87 44.91 -4.90
CA ALA A 218 29.19 44.53 -6.27
C ALA A 218 30.69 44.31 -6.48
N LYS A 219 31.04 43.42 -7.44
CA LYS A 219 31.81 43.79 -8.64
C LYS A 219 31.94 42.60 -9.61
N ASP A 220 31.82 42.94 -10.88
CA ASP A 220 32.01 42.10 -12.06
C ASP A 220 33.42 41.49 -12.10
N ALA A 221 33.50 40.19 -12.40
CA ALA A 221 34.69 39.56 -12.97
C ALA A 221 34.31 38.25 -13.68
N GLU A 222 34.47 38.30 -14.99
CA GLU A 222 34.34 37.22 -15.98
C GLU A 222 35.59 36.32 -15.94
N LEU A 223 35.41 34.99 -15.81
CA LEU A 223 36.13 33.97 -16.60
C LEU A 223 35.65 32.54 -16.29
N GLU A 224 35.11 31.89 -17.34
CA GLU A 224 35.46 30.55 -17.85
C GLU A 224 35.73 29.40 -16.86
N GLY A 225 34.90 28.35 -16.99
CA GLY A 225 35.31 26.96 -16.82
C GLY A 225 34.49 26.14 -15.82
N LEU A 226 33.44 25.46 -16.30
CA LEU A 226 33.01 24.09 -15.94
C LEU A 226 31.75 23.69 -16.77
N PRO A 227 31.52 22.40 -17.06
CA PRO A 227 30.72 21.96 -18.20
C PRO A 227 29.20 21.99 -17.96
N ASN A 228 28.48 22.51 -18.96
CA ASN A 228 27.04 22.35 -19.13
C ASN A 228 26.65 20.86 -19.16
N THR A 229 26.04 20.37 -18.08
CA THR A 229 25.29 19.10 -18.04
C THR A 229 23.96 19.27 -17.31
N LEU A 230 23.24 20.36 -17.61
CA LEU A 230 21.84 20.56 -17.21
C LEU A 230 21.09 21.17 -18.40
N GLY A 231 20.88 20.35 -19.43
CA GLY A 231 20.03 20.69 -20.57
C GLY A 231 19.16 19.50 -20.91
N GLY A 232 17.91 19.52 -20.46
CA GLY A 232 16.91 18.52 -20.84
C GLY A 232 15.92 18.12 -19.75
N LEU A 233 15.25 19.07 -19.11
CA LEU A 233 13.92 18.79 -18.55
C LEU A 233 12.89 19.35 -19.54
N PRO A 234 11.97 18.53 -20.10
CA PRO A 234 10.88 19.05 -20.92
C PRO A 234 9.99 19.96 -20.06
N SER A 235 9.55 21.06 -20.65
CA SER A 235 8.60 21.97 -20.02
C SER A 235 7.29 21.24 -19.71
N TRP A 236 6.60 21.66 -18.65
CA TRP A 236 5.37 21.07 -18.15
C TRP A 236 4.16 21.14 -19.09
N HIS A 237 4.31 21.63 -20.32
CA HIS A 237 3.22 21.76 -21.30
C HIS A 237 3.19 20.69 -22.41
N ASP A 238 4.12 19.72 -22.42
CA ASP A 238 4.19 18.67 -23.46
C ASP A 238 3.60 17.30 -23.06
N ARG A 239 2.81 17.23 -21.97
CA ARG A 239 2.36 15.94 -21.41
C ARG A 239 1.00 15.41 -21.89
N ASP A 240 0.29 16.14 -22.74
CA ASP A 240 -1.04 15.72 -23.21
C ASP A 240 -1.00 14.69 -24.36
N GLU A 241 0.11 14.57 -25.09
CA GLU A 241 0.20 13.64 -26.22
C GLU A 241 0.69 12.22 -25.83
N MET A 242 1.25 12.02 -24.63
CA MET A 242 1.85 10.73 -24.26
C MET A 242 0.86 9.73 -23.63
N TRP A 243 -0.32 10.20 -23.20
CA TRP A 243 -1.37 9.38 -22.59
C TRP A 243 -2.58 9.10 -23.50
N ASN A 244 -2.57 9.58 -24.76
CA ASN A 244 -3.65 9.28 -25.71
C ASN A 244 -3.42 8.01 -26.55
N GLY A 245 -2.55 7.10 -26.08
CA GLY A 245 -2.44 5.77 -26.63
C GLY A 245 -3.64 4.93 -26.22
N SER A 246 -4.70 4.94 -27.03
CA SER A 246 -5.85 4.04 -26.85
C SER A 246 -5.38 2.58 -26.78
N ILE A 247 -5.43 1.97 -25.60
CA ILE A 247 -5.17 0.53 -25.43
C ILE A 247 -6.35 -0.20 -26.06
N ASN A 248 -6.16 -0.68 -27.29
CA ASN A 248 -7.19 -1.38 -28.03
C ASN A 248 -7.28 -2.84 -27.57
N ILE A 249 -8.09 -3.09 -26.53
CA ILE A 249 -8.36 -4.43 -25.97
C ILE A 249 -9.54 -5.04 -26.73
N THR A 250 -9.35 -5.45 -27.98
CA THR A 250 -10.40 -6.20 -28.70
C THR A 250 -9.98 -7.56 -29.24
N ASN A 251 -8.71 -7.94 -29.14
CA ASN A 251 -8.24 -9.23 -29.66
C ASN A 251 -7.26 -9.92 -28.69
N GLU A 252 -7.78 -10.62 -27.69
CA GLU A 252 -7.08 -11.73 -27.01
C GLU A 252 -8.14 -12.76 -26.52
N PRO A 253 -7.85 -14.07 -26.57
CA PRO A 253 -8.86 -15.11 -26.38
C PRO A 253 -9.35 -15.16 -24.93
N SER A 254 -10.61 -15.52 -24.73
CA SER A 254 -11.25 -15.61 -23.41
C SER A 254 -10.55 -16.60 -22.46
N ILE A 255 -9.60 -16.09 -21.66
CA ILE A 255 -8.98 -16.82 -20.53
C ILE A 255 -9.87 -16.78 -19.26
N LEU A 256 -10.96 -15.98 -19.28
CA LEU A 256 -11.84 -15.78 -18.12
C LEU A 256 -12.76 -16.98 -17.80
N ALA A 257 -12.91 -17.95 -18.71
CA ALA A 257 -13.88 -19.04 -18.52
C ALA A 257 -13.41 -20.15 -17.55
N SER A 258 -12.15 -20.14 -17.10
CA SER A 258 -11.55 -21.31 -16.44
C SER A 258 -10.98 -21.05 -15.05
N GLN A 259 -11.36 -19.97 -14.35
CA GLN A 259 -10.83 -19.71 -13.01
C GLN A 259 -11.91 -19.89 -11.90
N PRO A 260 -11.67 -20.78 -10.90
CA PRO A 260 -12.67 -21.20 -9.92
C PRO A 260 -12.97 -20.18 -8.79
N TRP A 261 -12.32 -19.01 -8.79
CA TRP A 261 -12.50 -17.99 -7.75
C TRP A 261 -13.57 -16.94 -8.06
N ALA A 262 -14.24 -17.03 -9.21
CA ALA A 262 -15.32 -16.12 -9.60
C ALA A 262 -16.63 -16.30 -8.80
N ASN A 263 -16.71 -17.25 -7.87
CA ASN A 263 -17.94 -17.52 -7.11
C ASN A 263 -17.71 -17.43 -5.59
N PHE A 264 -17.50 -16.21 -5.10
CA PHE A 264 -17.70 -15.86 -3.69
C PHE A 264 -19.20 -15.69 -3.42
N GLY A 265 -19.95 -16.80 -3.39
CA GLY A 265 -21.28 -16.87 -2.81
C GLY A 265 -22.29 -15.82 -3.32
N GLY A 266 -22.33 -15.56 -4.62
CA GLY A 266 -23.34 -14.69 -5.24
C GLY A 266 -23.13 -13.18 -5.03
N MET A 267 -21.94 -12.76 -4.61
CA MET A 267 -21.53 -11.35 -4.70
C MET A 267 -20.85 -11.15 -6.05
N ASP A 268 -21.59 -10.65 -7.03
CA ASP A 268 -21.03 -10.21 -8.32
C ASP A 268 -20.02 -9.09 -8.04
N LEU A 269 -18.73 -9.44 -8.04
CA LEU A 269 -17.66 -8.46 -8.14
C LEU A 269 -17.79 -7.83 -9.51
N ASP A 270 -17.92 -6.49 -9.56
CA ASP A 270 -17.88 -5.75 -10.82
C ASP A 270 -16.63 -6.20 -11.62
N PRO A 271 -16.81 -6.82 -12.79
CA PRO A 271 -15.72 -7.45 -13.56
C PRO A 271 -14.59 -6.50 -13.96
N LEU A 272 -14.76 -5.20 -13.77
CA LEU A 272 -13.86 -4.16 -14.26
C LEU A 272 -13.02 -3.49 -13.16
N GLY A 273 -13.20 -3.82 -11.87
CA GLY A 273 -12.44 -3.16 -10.80
C GLY A 273 -12.68 -1.65 -10.73
N THR A 274 -13.83 -1.18 -11.22
CA THR A 274 -14.17 0.25 -11.36
C THR A 274 -14.05 1.03 -10.07
N GLN A 275 -14.24 0.40 -8.89
CA GLN A 275 -14.06 1.07 -7.60
C GLN A 275 -12.63 1.59 -7.36
N LEU A 276 -11.60 0.90 -7.86
CA LEU A 276 -10.22 1.40 -7.80
C LEU A 276 -10.01 2.51 -8.85
N GLY A 277 -10.67 2.43 -10.00
CA GLY A 277 -10.70 3.49 -11.00
C GLY A 277 -11.35 4.78 -10.47
N TYR A 278 -12.50 4.67 -9.80
CA TYR A 278 -13.15 5.77 -9.10
C TYR A 278 -12.25 6.36 -8.02
N TRP A 279 -11.52 5.52 -7.28
CA TRP A 279 -10.55 5.98 -6.28
C TRP A 279 -9.37 6.76 -6.89
N ILE A 280 -8.79 6.28 -8.00
CA ILE A 280 -7.70 6.99 -8.71
C ILE A 280 -8.21 8.31 -9.30
N GLN A 281 -9.43 8.32 -9.83
CA GLN A 281 -10.03 9.48 -10.49
C GLN A 281 -10.49 10.56 -9.49
N GLU A 282 -11.03 10.16 -8.34
CA GLU A 282 -11.35 11.05 -7.22
C GLU A 282 -10.05 11.64 -6.64
N SER A 283 -8.99 10.83 -6.56
CA SER A 283 -7.66 11.29 -6.13
C SER A 283 -7.01 12.25 -7.14
N SER A 284 -7.22 12.09 -8.44
CA SER A 284 -6.64 12.96 -9.47
C SER A 284 -7.32 14.33 -9.55
N GLN A 285 -8.64 14.40 -9.33
CA GLN A 285 -9.39 15.66 -9.31
C GLN A 285 -8.94 16.61 -8.19
N ASP A 286 -8.39 16.07 -7.10
CA ASP A 286 -7.82 16.86 -6.00
C ASP A 286 -6.43 17.44 -6.33
N PHE A 287 -5.72 16.90 -7.34
CA PHE A 287 -4.42 17.42 -7.78
C PHE A 287 -4.54 18.49 -8.87
N ASP A 288 -5.59 18.48 -9.70
CA ASP A 288 -5.80 19.47 -10.76
C ASP A 288 -6.24 20.86 -10.23
N ASN A 289 -6.78 20.93 -9.00
CA ASN A 289 -7.19 22.18 -8.36
C ASN A 289 -6.03 23.01 -7.76
N PHE A 290 -4.77 22.61 -7.97
CA PHE A 290 -3.60 23.32 -7.45
C PHE A 290 -2.97 24.34 -8.42
N ASP A 291 -3.42 24.40 -9.68
CA ASP A 291 -2.90 25.36 -10.68
C ASP A 291 -3.76 26.62 -10.87
N GLU A 292 -4.88 26.77 -10.14
CA GLU A 292 -5.70 28.00 -10.15
C GLU A 292 -5.83 28.65 -8.76
N THR A 293 -4.73 29.06 -8.14
CA THR A 293 -4.72 30.18 -7.16
C THR A 293 -3.37 30.87 -7.07
#